data_AF-A0AAD4I3D5-F1
#
_entry.id   AF-A0AAD4I3D5-F1
#
_cell.length_a   1.000
_cell.length_b   1.000
_cell.length_c   1.000
_cell.angle_alpha   90.00
_cell.angle_beta   90.00
_cell.angle_gamma   90.00
#
_symmetry.space_group_name_H-M   'P 1'
#
loop_
_entity.id
_entity.type
_entity.pdbx_description
1 polymer ?
#
loop_
_entity_poly.entity_id
_entity_poly.type
_entity_poly.pdbx_seq_one_letter_code
_entity_poly.pdbx_strand_id
1 'polypeptide(L)'
;MMISREEVDRLGLSPDSLKITDPKTGKVGYRAAIEVFHQLHCLNLLRQFTWKEYYENDGGDISAGEEDVRHHVDHCLETLRMNLMCQADIGVFTFKIYPELGDDDPWPEFSTLHTCRNFDGIRDWARGRAVTWDDNA
;
A
#
# COMPACT_ATOMS: atom_id res chain seq x y z
N MET A 1 1.12 -3.04 -12.90
CA MET A 1 0.61 -4.21 -13.66
C MET A 1 -0.22 -3.73 -14.84
N MET A 2 -0.59 -4.63 -15.75
CA MET A 2 -1.48 -4.33 -16.87
C MET A 2 -2.73 -5.22 -16.85
N ILE A 3 -3.87 -4.63 -17.20
CA ILE A 3 -5.15 -5.33 -17.38
C ILE A 3 -5.73 -5.03 -18.77
N SER A 4 -6.54 -5.95 -19.28
CA SER A 4 -7.21 -5.86 -20.57
C SER A 4 -8.41 -4.89 -20.55
N ARG A 5 -8.92 -4.54 -21.73
CA ARG A 5 -10.17 -3.77 -21.85
C ARG A 5 -11.37 -4.49 -21.22
N GLU A 6 -11.48 -5.79 -21.45
CA GLU A 6 -12.54 -6.61 -20.87
C GLU A 6 -12.49 -6.58 -19.33
N GLU A 7 -11.29 -6.63 -18.74
CA GLU A 7 -11.13 -6.52 -17.29
C GLU A 7 -11.52 -5.13 -16.77
N VAL A 8 -11.17 -4.04 -17.48
CA VAL A 8 -11.62 -2.67 -17.14
C VAL A 8 -13.14 -2.59 -17.11
N ASP A 9 -13.80 -3.07 -18.15
CA ASP A 9 -15.26 -3.03 -18.27
C ASP A 9 -15.92 -3.90 -17.18
N ARG A 10 -15.40 -5.12 -16.93
CA ARG A 10 -15.93 -6.04 -15.91
C ARG A 10 -15.77 -5.51 -14.48
N LEU A 11 -14.70 -4.76 -14.22
CA LEU A 11 -14.44 -4.15 -12.91
C LEU A 11 -15.14 -2.80 -12.74
N GLY A 12 -15.85 -2.30 -13.76
CA GLY A 12 -16.50 -0.99 -13.72
C GLY A 12 -15.51 0.17 -13.63
N LEU A 13 -14.27 -0.03 -14.09
CA LEU A 13 -13.24 1.00 -14.07
C LEU A 13 -13.41 1.97 -15.24
N SER A 14 -12.90 3.20 -15.10
CA SER A 14 -13.03 4.21 -16.14
C SER A 14 -12.35 3.77 -17.44
N PRO A 15 -13.03 3.87 -18.61
CA PRO A 15 -12.43 3.55 -19.90
C PRO A 15 -11.33 4.55 -20.32
N ASP A 16 -11.27 5.71 -19.67
CA ASP A 16 -10.26 6.75 -19.90
C ASP A 16 -8.98 6.53 -19.06
N SER A 17 -8.88 5.39 -18.37
CA SER A 17 -7.68 4.98 -17.65
C SER A 17 -6.46 4.93 -18.57
N LEU A 18 -5.27 5.17 -18.00
CA LEU A 18 -4.02 5.24 -18.76
C LEU A 18 -3.73 3.92 -19.49
N LYS A 19 -3.64 4.01 -20.83
CA LYS A 19 -3.18 2.90 -21.68
C LYS A 19 -1.66 2.81 -21.67
N ILE A 20 -1.15 1.59 -21.64
CA ILE A 20 0.27 1.27 -21.75
C ILE A 20 0.46 0.13 -22.74
N THR A 21 1.65 0.06 -23.35
CA THR A 21 2.07 -1.06 -24.19
C THR A 21 3.06 -1.90 -23.41
N ASP A 22 2.81 -3.19 -23.31
CA ASP A 22 3.76 -4.14 -22.74
C ASP A 22 5.00 -4.21 -23.65
N PRO A 23 6.20 -3.87 -23.14
CA PRO A 23 7.41 -3.86 -23.96
C PRO A 23 7.87 -5.26 -24.38
N LYS A 24 7.48 -6.31 -23.63
CA LYS A 24 7.85 -7.70 -23.93
C LYS A 24 6.93 -8.31 -24.99
N THR A 25 5.64 -8.01 -24.94
CA THR A 25 4.65 -8.65 -25.82
C THR A 25 4.07 -7.74 -26.89
N GLY A 26 4.33 -6.43 -26.84
CA GLY A 26 3.72 -5.42 -27.73
C GLY A 26 2.21 -5.24 -27.56
N LYS A 27 1.61 -5.84 -26.52
CA LYS A 27 0.15 -5.77 -26.30
C LYS A 27 -0.20 -4.47 -25.61
N VAL A 28 -1.29 -3.86 -26.05
CA VAL A 28 -1.85 -2.67 -25.40
C VAL A 28 -2.86 -3.09 -24.34
N GLY A 29 -2.73 -2.50 -23.15
CA GLY A 29 -3.68 -2.65 -22.06
C GLY A 29 -3.71 -1.39 -21.20
N TYR A 30 -4.26 -1.50 -20.00
CA TYR A 30 -4.42 -0.39 -19.06
C TYR A 30 -3.49 -0.58 -17.86
N ARG A 31 -2.81 0.49 -17.46
CA ARG A 31 -1.98 0.50 -16.25
C ARG A 31 -2.89 0.36 -15.04
N ALA A 32 -2.59 -0.60 -14.20
CA ALA A 32 -3.30 -0.82 -12.95
C ALA A 32 -2.32 -1.14 -11.80
N ALA A 33 -2.82 -1.03 -10.58
CA ALA A 33 -2.15 -1.43 -9.35
C ALA A 33 -3.17 -2.09 -8.40
N ILE A 34 -2.69 -2.95 -7.51
CA ILE A 34 -3.52 -3.48 -6.42
C ILE A 34 -3.34 -2.57 -5.21
N GLU A 35 -4.44 -2.16 -4.60
CA GLU A 35 -4.44 -1.13 -3.56
C GLU A 35 -3.54 -1.46 -2.36
N VAL A 36 -3.41 -2.74 -1.96
CA VAL A 36 -2.56 -3.15 -0.83
C VAL A 36 -1.10 -2.73 -1.00
N PHE A 37 -0.58 -2.71 -2.23
CA PHE A 37 0.80 -2.27 -2.47
C PHE A 37 0.94 -0.75 -2.39
N HIS A 38 -0.11 0.00 -2.77
CA HIS A 38 -0.15 1.45 -2.57
C HIS A 38 -0.27 1.80 -1.09
N GLN A 39 -1.06 1.05 -0.31
CA GLN A 39 -1.18 1.22 1.14
C GLN A 39 0.14 0.90 1.85
N LEU A 40 0.83 -0.17 1.48
CA LEU A 40 2.16 -0.50 2.02
C LEU A 40 3.21 0.55 1.66
N HIS A 41 3.15 1.10 0.44
CA HIS A 41 3.96 2.25 0.03
C HIS A 41 3.70 3.46 0.94
N CYS A 42 2.43 3.82 1.14
CA CYS A 42 2.03 4.93 2.01
C CYS A 42 2.53 4.74 3.45
N LEU A 43 2.39 3.53 3.99
CA LEU A 43 2.88 3.19 5.33
C LEU A 43 4.41 3.30 5.42
N ASN A 44 5.14 2.85 4.39
CA ASN A 44 6.59 2.96 4.38
C ASN A 44 7.07 4.41 4.27
N LEU A 45 6.40 5.25 3.47
CA LEU A 45 6.73 6.68 3.40
C LEU A 45 6.49 7.38 4.74
N LEU A 46 5.39 7.07 5.43
CA LEU A 46 5.13 7.57 6.79
C LEU A 46 6.23 7.13 7.77
N ARG A 47 6.61 5.86 7.74
CA ARG A 47 7.72 5.33 8.56
C ARG A 47 9.01 6.10 8.28
N GLN A 48 9.36 6.34 7.02
CA GLN A 48 10.55 7.10 6.66
C GLN A 48 10.46 8.56 7.10
N PHE A 49 9.28 9.19 6.96
CA PHE A 49 9.05 10.57 7.35
C PHE A 49 9.24 10.81 8.85
N THR A 50 8.93 9.83 9.71
CA THR A 50 9.19 9.94 11.16
C THR A 50 10.69 10.02 11.53
N TRP A 51 11.58 9.66 10.59
CA TRP A 51 13.04 9.71 10.75
C TRP A 51 13.67 10.25 9.46
N LYS A 52 13.14 11.36 8.95
CA LYS A 52 13.47 11.87 7.62
C LYS A 52 14.97 12.05 7.42
N GLU A 53 15.68 12.59 8.41
CA GLU A 53 17.12 12.87 8.37
C GLU A 53 17.95 11.60 8.14
N TYR A 54 17.43 10.44 8.55
CA TYR A 54 18.07 9.15 8.30
C TYR A 54 17.84 8.66 6.87
N TYR A 55 16.64 8.88 6.31
CA TYR A 55 16.22 8.31 5.02
C TYR A 55 16.34 9.26 3.82
N GLU A 56 16.55 10.56 4.03
CA GLU A 56 16.50 11.57 2.96
C GLU A 56 17.55 11.34 1.85
N ASN A 57 18.61 10.58 2.16
CA ASN A 57 19.68 10.25 1.21
C ASN A 57 19.51 8.88 0.51
N ASP A 58 18.47 8.11 0.85
CA ASP A 58 18.24 6.76 0.31
C ASP A 58 17.56 6.77 -1.08
N GLY A 59 17.11 7.92 -1.55
CA GLY A 59 16.37 8.09 -2.80
C GLY A 59 14.86 7.80 -2.65
N GLY A 60 14.16 7.82 -3.78
CA GLY A 60 12.70 7.62 -3.82
C GLY A 60 11.91 8.82 -3.32
N ASP A 61 10.66 8.58 -2.90
CA ASP A 61 9.72 9.66 -2.58
C ASP A 61 10.14 10.50 -1.36
N ILE A 62 10.87 9.92 -0.40
CA ILE A 62 11.34 10.63 0.80
C ILE A 62 12.44 11.66 0.50
N SER A 63 13.16 11.49 -0.61
CA SER A 63 14.24 12.38 -1.06
C SER A 63 13.74 13.55 -1.92
N ALA A 64 12.44 13.66 -2.15
CA ALA A 64 11.87 14.79 -2.87
C ALA A 64 12.03 16.11 -2.08
N GLY A 65 11.68 17.24 -2.70
CA GLY A 65 11.66 18.53 -2.02
C GLY A 65 10.75 18.49 -0.78
N GLU A 66 11.05 19.30 0.23
CA GLU A 66 10.34 19.26 1.51
C GLU A 66 8.81 19.39 1.36
N GLU A 67 8.37 20.31 0.50
CA GLU A 67 6.95 20.50 0.19
C GLU A 67 6.34 19.28 -0.51
N ASP A 68 7.03 18.70 -1.49
CA ASP A 68 6.56 17.52 -2.23
C ASP A 68 6.42 16.30 -1.31
N VAL A 69 7.42 16.06 -0.45
CA VAL A 69 7.38 14.99 0.56
C VAL A 69 6.19 15.19 1.48
N ARG A 70 5.95 16.44 1.92
CA ARG A 70 4.85 16.74 2.82
C ARG A 70 3.49 16.47 2.17
N HIS A 71 3.28 16.94 0.94
CA HIS A 71 2.04 16.68 0.19
C HIS A 71 1.83 15.18 -0.06
N HIS A 72 2.91 14.44 -0.36
CA HIS A 72 2.83 12.99 -0.54
C HIS A 72 2.42 12.31 0.78
N VAL A 73 3.02 12.68 1.91
CA VAL A 73 2.65 12.16 3.22
C VAL A 73 1.19 12.46 3.58
N ASP A 74 0.70 13.67 3.29
CA ASP A 74 -0.70 14.03 3.54
C ASP A 74 -1.67 13.18 2.67
N HIS A 75 -1.33 12.93 1.40
CA HIS A 75 -2.04 11.97 0.53
C HIS A 75 -2.00 10.53 1.07
N CYS A 76 -0.85 10.10 1.59
CA CYS A 76 -0.68 8.78 2.20
C CYS A 76 -1.58 8.60 3.42
N LEU A 77 -1.65 9.62 4.29
CA LEU A 77 -2.53 9.61 5.46
C LEU A 77 -4.00 9.49 5.05
N GLU A 78 -4.43 10.26 4.05
CA GLU A 78 -5.82 10.23 3.58
C GLU A 78 -6.17 8.90 2.92
N THR A 79 -5.26 8.36 2.10
CA THR A 79 -5.44 7.04 1.48
C THR A 79 -5.59 5.93 2.53
N LEU A 80 -4.74 5.93 3.56
CA LEU A 80 -4.81 4.95 4.65
C LEU A 80 -6.09 5.12 5.48
N ARG A 81 -6.48 6.36 5.80
CA ARG A 81 -7.73 6.65 6.51
C ARG A 81 -8.94 6.13 5.75
N MET A 82 -9.04 6.41 4.45
CA MET A 82 -10.13 5.91 3.60
C MET A 82 -10.16 4.38 3.56
N ASN A 83 -9.00 3.73 3.44
CA ASN A 83 -8.94 2.27 3.44
C ASN A 83 -9.37 1.66 4.78
N LEU A 84 -8.90 2.19 5.90
CA LEU A 84 -9.28 1.74 7.24
C LEU A 84 -10.80 1.86 7.47
N MET A 85 -11.40 2.96 7.03
CA MET A 85 -12.86 3.14 7.11
C MET A 85 -13.63 2.23 6.16
N CYS A 86 -13.08 1.92 4.99
CA CYS A 86 -13.68 1.01 4.03
C CYS A 86 -13.66 -0.45 4.52
N GLN A 87 -12.55 -0.89 5.13
CA GLN A 87 -12.45 -2.24 5.69
C GLN A 87 -13.15 -2.37 7.03
N ALA A 88 -13.19 -1.30 7.84
CA ALA A 88 -13.88 -1.18 9.12
C ALA A 88 -13.75 -2.45 9.99
N ASP A 89 -12.51 -2.76 10.42
CA ASP A 89 -12.27 -3.93 11.28
C ASP A 89 -13.09 -3.84 12.57
N ILE A 90 -13.88 -4.88 12.83
CA ILE A 90 -14.78 -5.01 13.98
C ILE A 90 -14.20 -5.87 15.11
N GLY A 91 -12.92 -6.27 15.00
CA GLY A 91 -12.22 -6.97 16.07
C GLY A 91 -12.29 -6.19 17.39
N VAL A 92 -12.72 -6.88 18.46
CA VAL A 92 -12.80 -6.29 19.80
C VAL A 92 -11.57 -6.70 20.58
N PHE A 93 -10.85 -5.72 21.11
CA PHE A 93 -9.71 -5.93 21.99
C PHE A 93 -10.07 -5.61 23.44
N THR A 94 -9.35 -6.22 24.38
CA THR A 94 -9.46 -5.94 25.82
C THR A 94 -8.24 -5.16 26.30
N PHE A 95 -8.20 -4.81 27.60
CA PHE A 95 -7.04 -4.17 28.23
C PHE A 95 -6.45 -5.09 29.31
N LYS A 96 -5.14 -5.06 29.47
CA LYS A 96 -4.39 -5.88 30.44
C LYS A 96 -3.26 -5.07 31.06
N ILE A 97 -2.95 -5.34 32.33
CA ILE A 97 -1.75 -4.84 33.01
C ILE A 97 -0.59 -5.80 32.71
N TYR A 98 0.57 -5.24 32.35
CA TYR A 98 1.80 -6.00 32.09
C TYR A 98 2.86 -5.65 33.14
N PRO A 99 2.94 -6.39 34.26
CA PRO A 99 3.88 -6.08 35.35
C PRO A 99 5.35 -6.00 34.91
N GLU A 100 5.71 -6.70 33.83
CA GLU A 100 7.05 -6.67 33.23
C GLU A 100 7.46 -5.30 32.64
N LEU A 101 6.50 -4.43 32.32
CA LEU A 101 6.76 -3.08 31.82
C LEU A 101 7.07 -2.09 32.95
N GLY A 102 6.83 -2.46 34.21
CA GLY A 102 7.09 -1.61 35.37
C GLY A 102 6.13 -0.43 35.53
N ASP A 103 5.02 -0.41 34.78
CA ASP A 103 3.87 0.48 34.99
C ASP A 103 2.63 -0.31 35.40
N ASP A 104 1.72 0.36 36.12
CA ASP A 104 0.40 -0.18 36.51
C ASP A 104 -0.69 0.24 35.49
N ASP A 105 -0.31 0.73 34.33
CA ASP A 105 -1.25 1.25 33.33
C ASP A 105 -1.87 0.09 32.52
N PRO A 106 -3.18 0.16 32.20
CA PRO A 106 -3.82 -0.83 31.34
C PRO A 106 -3.41 -0.61 29.88
N TRP A 107 -2.84 -1.64 29.27
CA TRP A 107 -2.44 -1.62 27.85
C TRP A 107 -3.41 -2.42 26.98
N PRO A 108 -3.66 -2.00 25.72
CA PRO A 108 -4.53 -2.73 24.81
C PRO A 108 -3.94 -4.08 24.41
N GLU A 109 -4.76 -5.12 24.43
CA GLU A 109 -4.43 -6.47 23.96
C GLU A 109 -4.92 -6.67 22.52
N PHE A 110 -4.06 -6.33 21.55
CA PHE A 110 -4.39 -6.44 20.13
C PHE A 110 -4.24 -7.85 19.56
N SER A 111 -3.80 -8.84 20.35
CA SER A 111 -3.67 -10.24 19.92
C SER A 111 -5.05 -10.91 19.82
N THR A 112 -5.88 -10.42 18.91
CA THR A 112 -7.24 -10.93 18.67
C THR A 112 -7.28 -11.82 17.43
N LEU A 113 -8.35 -12.59 17.27
CA LEU A 113 -8.52 -13.45 16.11
C LEU A 113 -8.95 -12.61 14.90
N HIS A 114 -8.16 -12.65 13.82
CA HIS A 114 -8.49 -12.01 12.55
C HIS A 114 -8.59 -13.04 11.43
N THR A 115 -9.45 -12.78 10.44
CA THR A 115 -9.48 -13.53 9.18
C THR A 115 -8.77 -12.72 8.10
N CYS A 116 -7.62 -13.20 7.66
CA CYS A 116 -6.79 -12.50 6.68
C CYS A 116 -7.10 -12.97 5.25
N ARG A 117 -6.97 -12.07 4.28
CA ARG A 117 -6.83 -12.45 2.87
C ARG A 117 -5.46 -13.08 2.65
N ASN A 118 -5.35 -14.00 1.71
CA ASN A 118 -4.06 -14.61 1.34
C ASN A 118 -3.16 -13.57 0.64
N PHE A 119 -2.31 -12.91 1.43
CA PHE A 119 -1.42 -11.85 0.94
C PHE A 119 -0.42 -12.36 -0.10
N ASP A 120 0.17 -13.54 0.11
CA ASP A 120 1.12 -14.13 -0.84
C ASP A 120 0.45 -14.42 -2.18
N GLY A 121 -0.78 -14.96 -2.16
CA GLY A 121 -1.55 -15.17 -3.38
C GLY A 121 -1.84 -13.87 -4.14
N ILE A 122 -2.17 -12.79 -3.44
CA ILE A 122 -2.38 -11.46 -4.05
C ILE A 122 -1.08 -10.93 -4.64
N ARG A 123 0.03 -11.04 -3.92
CA ARG A 123 1.36 -10.60 -4.34
C ARG A 123 1.82 -11.34 -5.58
N ASP A 124 1.71 -12.66 -5.58
CA ASP A 124 2.20 -13.49 -6.67
C ASP A 124 1.35 -13.27 -7.93
N TRP A 125 0.03 -13.09 -7.78
CA TRP A 125 -0.85 -12.68 -8.88
C TRP A 125 -0.46 -11.31 -9.46
N ALA A 126 -0.16 -10.32 -8.62
CA ALA A 126 0.22 -8.98 -9.08
C ALA A 126 1.59 -8.98 -9.78
N ARG A 127 2.56 -9.74 -9.25
CA ARG A 127 3.90 -9.92 -9.85
C ARG A 127 3.82 -10.57 -11.22
N GLY A 128 3.00 -11.62 -11.39
CA GLY A 128 2.81 -12.28 -12.68
C GLY A 128 2.22 -11.38 -13.79
N ARG A 129 1.70 -10.19 -13.42
CA ARG A 129 1.14 -9.18 -14.34
C ARG A 129 1.92 -7.88 -14.33
N ALA A 130 3.09 -7.85 -13.71
CA ALA A 130 3.96 -6.69 -13.72
C ALA A 130 4.40 -6.40 -15.16
N VAL A 131 4.30 -5.13 -15.57
CA VAL A 131 4.88 -4.66 -16.82
C VAL A 131 6.18 -3.97 -16.44
N THR A 132 7.29 -4.69 -16.63
CA THR A 132 8.62 -4.16 -16.40
C THR A 132 9.21 -3.67 -17.72
N TRP A 133 9.90 -2.54 -17.67
CA TRP A 133 10.57 -1.96 -18.84
C TRP A 133 11.96 -2.56 -19.07
N ASP A 134 12.45 -3.40 -18.16
CA ASP A 134 13.70 -4.18 -18.28
C ASP A 134 13.66 -5.48 -17.45
N ASP A 135 14.51 -6.46 -17.83
CA ASP A 135 14.66 -7.82 -17.28
C ASP A 135 15.60 -7.92 -16.06
N ASN A 136 15.77 -6.87 -15.27
CA ASN A 136 16.66 -6.88 -14.09
C ASN A 136 15.92 -6.49 -12.80
N ALA A 137 14.88 -7.24 -12.44
CA ALA A 137 14.25 -7.19 -11.12
C ALA A 137 14.33 -8.56 -10.43
#